data_AF-A0A8T3P3P7-F1
#
_entry.id   AF-A0A8T3P3P7-F1
#
_cell.length_a   1.000
_cell.length_b   1.000
_cell.length_c   1.000
_cell.angle_alpha   90.00
_cell.angle_beta   90.00
_cell.angle_gamma   90.00
#
_symmetry.space_group_name_H-M   'P 1'
#
loop_
_entity.id
_entity.type
_entity.pdbx_description
1 polymer ?
#
loop_
_entity_poly.entity_id
_entity_poly.type
_entity_poly.pdbx_seq_one_letter_code
_entity_poly.pdbx_strand_id
1 'polypeptide(L)'
;MKKLFTAVIAAGFLTGSMHLAHAELALTTQHKKELTVFGLRSMGMNAGLGDVKKVLSEAEVKELVSTGINLNGHLCAEISDIRPLEVAGAYEVSCIAYRGGSAEKAYLLEALEGIASEM
;
A
#
# COMPACT_ATOMS: atom_id res chain seq x y z
N MET A 1 31.57 55.43 21.07
CA MET A 1 30.13 55.68 21.31
C MET A 1 29.38 54.45 20.81
N LYS A 2 29.10 53.48 21.70
CA LYS A 2 27.75 53.13 22.20
C LYS A 2 26.72 53.02 21.07
N LYS A 3 26.47 51.80 20.59
CA LYS A 3 25.36 50.87 20.97
C LYS A 3 24.21 51.00 19.98
N LEU A 4 23.84 49.90 19.32
CA LEU A 4 22.51 49.32 19.47
C LEU A 4 22.53 47.86 18.98
N PHE A 5 22.26 46.95 19.90
CA PHE A 5 21.99 45.54 19.67
C PHE A 5 20.52 45.40 19.26
N THR A 6 20.24 44.62 18.22
CA THR A 6 18.88 44.17 17.92
C THR A 6 18.81 42.69 18.25
N ALA A 7 18.19 42.37 19.38
CA ALA A 7 17.81 41.02 19.75
C ALA A 7 16.47 40.70 19.08
N VAL A 8 16.41 39.59 18.35
CA VAL A 8 15.13 38.98 17.94
C VAL A 8 15.00 37.70 18.76
N ILE A 9 14.16 37.78 19.80
CA ILE A 9 13.66 36.64 20.54
C ILE A 9 12.40 36.20 19.80
N ALA A 10 12.44 35.03 19.17
CA ALA A 10 11.21 34.33 18.77
C ALA A 10 11.05 33.13 19.71
N ALA A 11 10.06 33.27 20.59
CA ALA A 11 9.63 32.29 21.57
C ALA A 11 9.15 31.00 20.90
N GLY A 12 9.36 29.88 21.59
CA GLY A 12 9.03 28.55 21.10
C GLY A 12 7.53 28.27 21.03
N PHE A 13 7.20 27.28 20.21
CA PHE A 13 6.03 26.44 20.36
C PHE A 13 6.44 25.00 20.05
N LEU A 14 6.86 24.29 21.11
CA LEU A 14 6.93 22.84 21.13
C LEU A 14 5.49 22.31 21.24
N THR A 15 4.83 22.07 20.12
CA THR A 15 3.67 21.15 20.08
C THR A 15 4.12 19.89 19.37
N GLY A 16 4.78 19.02 20.13
CA GLY A 16 5.02 17.65 19.73
C GLY A 16 3.69 16.91 19.71
N SER A 17 3.03 16.88 18.56
CA SER A 17 2.00 15.90 18.29
C SER A 17 2.71 14.55 18.11
N MET A 18 2.84 13.78 19.19
CA MET A 18 3.15 12.35 19.06
C MET A 18 1.94 11.67 18.43
N HIS A 19 1.78 11.82 17.12
CA HIS A 19 1.07 10.82 16.35
C HIS A 19 1.88 9.55 16.48
N LEU A 20 1.30 8.55 17.14
CA LEU A 20 1.77 7.17 17.07
C LEU A 20 1.92 6.85 15.58
N ALA A 21 3.16 6.89 15.10
CA ALA A 21 3.51 6.35 13.82
C ALA A 21 3.18 4.85 13.90
N HIS A 22 2.04 4.46 13.37
CA HIS A 22 1.89 3.10 12.89
C HIS A 22 2.98 2.98 11.84
N ALA A 23 4.06 2.30 12.20
CA ALA A 23 5.07 1.93 11.22
C ALA A 23 4.33 0.99 10.27
N GLU A 24 3.84 1.53 9.15
CA GLU A 24 3.50 0.71 7.99
C GLU A 24 4.77 -0.08 7.69
N LEU A 25 4.74 -1.37 8.00
CA LEU A 25 5.87 -2.25 7.73
C LEU A 25 5.98 -2.33 6.21
N ALA A 26 6.96 -1.61 5.66
CA ALA A 26 7.18 -1.54 4.23
C ALA A 26 7.22 -2.94 3.62
N LEU A 27 6.58 -3.10 2.45
CA LEU A 27 6.50 -4.40 1.79
C LEU A 27 7.90 -4.90 1.42
N THR A 28 8.19 -6.15 1.78
CA THR A 28 9.44 -6.80 1.41
C THR A 28 9.54 -6.99 -0.11
N THR A 29 10.75 -7.22 -0.61
CA THR A 29 10.97 -7.57 -2.01
C THR A 29 10.15 -8.80 -2.45
N GLN A 30 10.01 -9.79 -1.57
CA GLN A 30 9.23 -10.98 -1.85
C GLN A 30 7.74 -10.64 -1.97
N HIS A 31 7.20 -9.83 -1.06
CA HIS A 31 5.80 -9.42 -1.12
C HIS A 31 5.49 -8.66 -2.41
N LYS A 32 6.37 -7.74 -2.81
CA LYS A 32 6.23 -6.98 -4.05
C LYS A 32 6.22 -7.89 -5.27
N LYS A 33 7.00 -8.97 -5.28
CA LYS A 33 7.00 -9.97 -6.37
C LYS A 33 5.71 -10.77 -6.40
N GLU A 34 5.24 -11.26 -5.26
CA GLU A 34 3.98 -12.02 -5.16
C GLU A 34 2.79 -11.17 -5.60
N LEU A 35 2.70 -9.93 -5.14
CA LEU A 35 1.63 -8.99 -5.53
C LEU A 35 1.76 -8.56 -7.00
N THR A 36 2.96 -8.58 -7.58
CA THR A 36 3.13 -8.42 -9.03
C THR A 36 2.56 -9.64 -9.79
N VAL A 37 2.84 -10.85 -9.30
CA VAL A 37 2.27 -12.08 -9.88
C VAL A 37 0.74 -12.07 -9.81
N PHE A 38 0.16 -11.62 -8.69
CA PHE A 38 -1.28 -11.43 -8.54
C PHE A 38 -1.85 -10.60 -9.69
N GLY A 39 -1.34 -9.38 -9.90
CA GLY A 39 -1.85 -8.49 -10.95
C GLY A 39 -1.71 -9.07 -12.35
N LEU A 40 -0.57 -9.71 -12.66
CA LEU A 40 -0.36 -10.39 -13.94
C LEU A 40 -1.39 -11.51 -14.16
N ARG A 41 -1.65 -12.33 -13.13
CA ARG A 41 -2.64 -13.41 -13.19
C ARG A 41 -4.07 -12.89 -13.30
N SER A 42 -4.43 -11.82 -12.60
CA SER A 42 -5.73 -11.17 -12.72
C SER A 42 -5.97 -10.60 -14.12
N MET A 43 -4.92 -10.25 -14.86
CA MET A 43 -4.98 -9.87 -16.29
C MET A 43 -5.08 -11.08 -17.24
N GLY A 44 -5.16 -12.31 -16.71
CA GLY A 44 -5.25 -13.55 -17.50
C GLY A 44 -3.91 -14.14 -17.92
N MET A 45 -2.79 -13.66 -17.39
CA MET A 45 -1.47 -14.21 -17.70
C MET A 45 -1.14 -15.41 -16.82
N ASN A 46 -0.56 -16.47 -17.39
CA ASN A 46 0.00 -17.58 -16.61
C ASN A 46 1.42 -17.23 -16.12
N ALA A 47 1.52 -16.28 -15.20
CA ALA A 47 2.79 -15.78 -14.66
C ALA A 47 3.14 -16.43 -13.32
N GLY A 48 4.41 -16.78 -13.11
CA GLY A 48 4.97 -17.19 -11.83
C GLY A 48 6.01 -16.21 -11.29
N LEU A 49 6.52 -16.48 -10.08
CA LEU A 49 7.55 -15.63 -9.44
C LEU A 49 8.81 -15.47 -10.29
N GLY A 50 9.16 -16.49 -11.08
CA GLY A 50 10.31 -16.46 -12.00
C GLY A 50 10.18 -15.46 -13.14
N ASP A 51 8.96 -15.03 -13.47
CA ASP A 51 8.68 -14.11 -14.56
C ASP A 51 8.81 -12.64 -14.14
N VAL A 52 8.81 -12.36 -12.83
CA VAL A 52 8.99 -11.02 -12.28
C VAL A 52 10.46 -10.62 -12.33
N LYS A 53 10.87 -10.01 -13.46
CA LYS A 53 12.25 -9.54 -13.67
C LYS A 53 12.57 -8.21 -13.00
N LYS A 54 11.55 -7.36 -12.81
CA LYS A 54 11.65 -6.06 -12.15
C LYS A 54 10.83 -6.08 -10.86
N VAL A 55 11.44 -5.70 -9.75
CA VAL A 55 10.72 -5.43 -8.50
C VAL A 55 10.16 -4.02 -8.59
N LEU A 56 8.83 -3.92 -8.56
CA LEU A 56 8.12 -2.65 -8.64
C LEU A 56 8.29 -1.84 -7.34
N SER A 57 8.15 -0.53 -7.44
CA SER A 57 7.96 0.34 -6.27
C SER A 57 6.66 0.01 -5.55
N GLU A 58 6.52 0.43 -4.30
CA GLU A 58 5.30 0.14 -3.55
C GLU A 58 4.05 0.79 -4.15
N ALA A 59 4.18 2.01 -4.68
CA ALA A 59 3.09 2.68 -5.38
C ALA A 59 2.66 1.92 -6.65
N GLU A 60 3.63 1.49 -7.47
CA GLU A 60 3.35 0.65 -8.65
C GLU A 60 2.69 -0.69 -8.26
N VAL A 61 3.09 -1.30 -7.13
CA VAL A 61 2.45 -2.51 -6.60
C VAL A 61 1.01 -2.23 -6.16
N LYS A 62 0.76 -1.16 -5.40
CA LYS A 62 -0.59 -0.78 -4.94
C LYS A 62 -1.52 -0.52 -6.15
N GLU A 63 -1.05 0.18 -7.18
CA GLU A 63 -1.81 0.40 -8.41
C GLU A 63 -2.16 -0.91 -9.11
N LEU A 64 -1.17 -1.80 -9.26
CA LEU A 64 -1.35 -3.10 -9.91
C LEU A 64 -2.31 -4.01 -9.11
N VAL A 65 -2.21 -4.00 -7.77
CA VAL A 65 -3.11 -4.74 -6.89
C VAL A 65 -4.54 -4.21 -6.98
N SER A 66 -4.75 -2.88 -6.93
CA SER A 66 -6.08 -2.30 -7.11
C SER A 66 -6.70 -2.70 -8.46
N THR A 67 -5.89 -2.72 -9.52
CA THR A 67 -6.29 -3.18 -10.86
C THR A 67 -6.69 -4.65 -10.82
N GLY A 68 -5.88 -5.51 -10.22
CA GLY A 68 -6.19 -6.94 -10.08
C GLY A 68 -7.47 -7.21 -9.28
N ILE A 69 -7.70 -6.48 -8.18
CA ILE A 69 -8.94 -6.55 -7.40
C ILE A 69 -10.15 -6.18 -8.27
N ASN A 70 -10.06 -5.08 -9.04
CA ASN A 70 -11.13 -4.66 -9.93
C ASN A 70 -11.40 -5.68 -11.05
N LEU A 71 -10.36 -6.29 -11.61
CA LEU A 71 -10.49 -7.36 -12.63
C LEU A 71 -11.09 -8.66 -12.07
N ASN A 72 -10.96 -8.90 -10.76
CA ASN A 72 -11.66 -9.97 -10.04
C ASN A 72 -13.14 -9.64 -9.76
N GLY A 73 -13.66 -8.50 -10.21
CA GLY A 73 -15.07 -8.11 -10.09
C GLY A 73 -15.41 -7.27 -8.84
N HIS A 74 -14.39 -6.80 -8.12
CA HIS A 74 -14.57 -6.00 -6.89
C HIS A 74 -14.40 -4.50 -7.14
N LEU A 75 -14.60 -3.70 -6.10
CA LEU A 75 -14.45 -2.23 -6.16
C LEU A 75 -13.29 -1.78 -5.29
N CYS A 76 -12.22 -1.33 -5.94
CA CYS A 76 -11.07 -0.78 -5.25
C CYS A 76 -10.51 0.43 -5.99
N ALA A 77 -10.69 1.61 -5.41
CA ALA A 77 -10.23 2.87 -5.97
C ALA A 77 -8.82 3.25 -5.50
N GLU A 78 -8.50 3.01 -4.23
CA GLU A 78 -7.19 3.34 -3.64
C GLU A 78 -6.87 2.38 -2.49
N ILE A 79 -5.69 1.75 -2.55
CA ILE A 79 -5.21 0.85 -1.51
C ILE A 79 -4.72 1.65 -0.30
N SER A 80 -5.38 1.48 0.84
CA SER A 80 -4.97 2.07 2.11
C SER A 80 -3.85 1.25 2.76
N ASP A 81 -4.06 -0.07 2.93
CA ASP A 81 -3.12 -0.98 3.59
C ASP A 81 -2.95 -2.30 2.83
N ILE A 82 -1.77 -2.92 2.95
CA ILE A 82 -1.50 -4.28 2.47
C ILE A 82 -0.77 -5.02 3.58
N ARG A 83 -1.40 -6.08 4.08
CA ARG A 83 -0.89 -6.90 5.18
C ARG A 83 -0.64 -8.33 4.75
N PRO A 84 0.60 -8.83 4.78
CA PRO A 84 0.86 -10.24 4.59
C PRO A 84 0.22 -11.05 5.73
N LEU A 85 -0.44 -12.15 5.41
CA LEU A 85 -1.01 -13.08 6.38
C LEU A 85 -0.01 -14.19 6.71
N GLU A 86 -0.30 -14.98 7.74
CA GLU A 86 0.57 -16.11 8.14
C GLU A 86 0.68 -17.19 7.06
N VAL A 87 -0.31 -17.26 6.16
CA VAL A 87 -0.30 -18.17 5.02
C VAL A 87 0.50 -17.54 3.87
N ALA A 88 1.53 -18.24 3.42
CA ALA A 88 2.39 -17.77 2.33
C ALA A 88 1.59 -17.46 1.06
N GLY A 89 1.85 -16.31 0.44
CA GLY A 89 1.13 -15.85 -0.74
C GLY A 89 -0.27 -15.28 -0.47
N ALA A 90 -0.71 -15.20 0.79
CA ALA A 90 -1.98 -14.61 1.17
C ALA A 90 -1.80 -13.21 1.79
N TYR A 91 -2.68 -12.28 1.43
CA TYR A 91 -2.65 -10.89 1.88
C TYR A 91 -4.05 -10.41 2.26
N GLU A 92 -4.16 -9.66 3.35
CA GLU A 92 -5.31 -8.81 3.61
C GLU A 92 -5.02 -7.43 3.02
N VAL A 93 -5.95 -6.92 2.21
CA VAL A 93 -5.79 -5.64 1.51
C VAL A 93 -6.98 -4.75 1.81
N SER A 94 -6.70 -3.63 2.46
CA SER A 94 -7.70 -2.59 2.74
C SER A 94 -7.71 -1.58 1.59
N CYS A 95 -8.91 -1.21 1.16
CA CYS A 95 -9.09 -0.33 0.02
C CYS A 95 -10.29 0.60 0.18
N ILE A 96 -10.14 1.84 -0.27
CA ILE A 96 -11.26 2.75 -0.46
C ILE A 96 -12.04 2.33 -1.70
N ALA A 97 -13.32 1.98 -1.54
CA ALA A 97 -14.12 1.36 -2.60
C ALA A 97 -14.43 2.30 -3.77
N TYR A 98 -14.56 3.61 -3.52
CA TYR A 98 -14.98 4.61 -4.52
C TYR A 98 -14.04 5.81 -4.55
N ARG A 99 -13.76 6.33 -5.75
CA ARG A 99 -12.96 7.54 -5.93
C ARG A 99 -13.65 8.73 -5.24
N GLY A 100 -12.91 9.43 -4.38
CA GLY A 100 -13.43 10.56 -3.60
C GLY A 100 -14.37 10.17 -2.45
N GLY A 101 -14.52 8.86 -2.18
CA GLY A 101 -15.22 8.35 -1.00
C GLY A 101 -14.27 8.09 0.16
N SER A 102 -14.84 7.60 1.26
CA SER A 102 -14.11 7.16 2.46
C SER A 102 -14.54 5.77 2.94
N ALA A 103 -15.39 5.08 2.17
CA ALA A 103 -15.85 3.74 2.51
C ALA A 103 -14.71 2.74 2.26
N GLU A 104 -14.23 2.13 3.32
CA GLU A 104 -13.17 1.12 3.28
C GLU A 104 -13.77 -0.29 3.18
N LYS A 105 -13.12 -1.13 2.38
CA LYS A 105 -13.39 -2.56 2.26
C LYS A 105 -12.09 -3.34 2.42
N ALA A 106 -12.18 -4.54 2.98
CA ALA A 106 -11.06 -5.47 3.08
C ALA A 106 -11.25 -6.63 2.10
N TYR A 107 -10.15 -7.03 1.48
CA TYR A 107 -10.09 -8.13 0.53
C TYR A 107 -9.03 -9.13 0.95
N LEU A 108 -9.33 -10.42 0.81
CA LEU A 108 -8.34 -11.49 0.86
C LEU A 108 -7.78 -11.68 -0.54
N LEU A 109 -6.46 -11.58 -0.68
CA LEU A 109 -5.76 -11.88 -1.93
C LEU A 109 -4.99 -13.18 -1.80
N GLU A 110 -5.24 -14.09 -2.72
CA GLU A 110 -4.42 -15.27 -2.96
C GLU A 110 -3.48 -14.95 -4.13
N ALA A 111 -2.34 -14.31 -3.81
CA ALA A 111 -1.51 -13.65 -4.81
C ALA A 111 -0.94 -14.61 -5.85
N LEU A 112 -0.64 -15.84 -5.43
CA LEU A 112 -0.15 -16.90 -6.31
C LEU A 112 -1.27 -17.61 -7.09
N GLU A 113 -2.53 -17.32 -6.85
CA GLU A 113 -3.64 -17.82 -7.66
C GLU A 113 -4.27 -16.70 -8.51
N GLY A 114 -3.95 -15.44 -8.22
CA GLY A 114 -4.50 -14.27 -8.93
C GLY A 114 -5.92 -13.91 -8.52
N ILE A 115 -6.38 -14.47 -7.39
CA ILE A 115 -7.76 -14.41 -6.90
C ILE A 115 -7.87 -13.36 -5.80
N ALA A 116 -8.99 -12.60 -5.83
CA ALA A 116 -9.40 -11.71 -4.76
C ALA A 116 -10.83 -12.05 -4.31
N SER A 117 -11.09 -12.03 -3.01
CA SER A 117 -12.42 -12.25 -2.41
C SER A 117 -12.72 -11.22 -1.31
N GLU A 118 -14.00 -10.89 -1.12
CA GLU A 118 -14.43 -10.07 0.01
C GLU A 118 -14.28 -10.86 1.32
N MET A 119 -13.82 -10.18 2.38
CA MET A 119 -13.72 -10.73 3.74
C MET A 119 -14.97 -10.47 4.56
#